data_AF-A0A843VHE5-F1
#
_entry.id   AF-A0A843VHE5-F1
#
_cell.length_a   1.000
_cell.length_b   1.000
_cell.length_c   1.000
_cell.angle_alpha   90.00
_cell.angle_beta   90.00
_cell.angle_gamma   90.00
#
_symmetry.space_group_name_H-M   'P 1'
#
loop_
_entity.id
_entity.type
_entity.pdbx_description
1 polymer ?
#
loop_
_entity_poly.entity_id
_entity_poly.type
_entity_poly.pdbx_seq_one_letter_code
_entity_poly.pdbx_strand_id
1 'polypeptide(L)'
;MISQEHFPDPKSLFRDLHAIGFNAVWMLDPGIKHEPGYFVYDSGSENDVWILKEDGKPFIGEVWPGPCVFPDYTRQQTRSWWAKLVKDFVSNGVDGIWNDMNEPAIFKVVTKITPERNIHRGDTELGGHQNHSHYHNVSSFPIVYGMLIARSTYEGMKMASGERRPFVLTRAGFI
;
A
#
# COMPACT_ATOMS: atom_id res chain seq x y z
N MET A 1 0.58 -4.48 10.56
CA MET A 1 -0.06 -4.69 11.87
C MET A 1 0.66 -3.84 12.91
N ILE A 2 -0.05 -3.28 13.90
CA ILE A 2 0.56 -2.57 15.03
C ILE A 2 1.11 -3.61 16.02
N SER A 3 2.36 -3.48 16.45
CA SER A 3 2.96 -4.40 17.44
C SER A 3 2.24 -4.27 18.78
N GLN A 4 1.58 -5.34 19.23
CA GLN A 4 0.88 -5.35 20.52
C GLN A 4 1.85 -5.32 21.71
N GLU A 5 3.08 -5.78 21.52
CA GLU A 5 4.13 -5.71 22.55
C GLU A 5 4.60 -4.28 22.79
N HIS A 6 4.82 -3.51 21.71
CA HIS A 6 5.37 -2.16 21.79
C HIS A 6 4.28 -1.08 21.87
N PHE A 7 3.11 -1.34 21.28
CA PHE A 7 1.97 -0.42 21.20
C PHE A 7 0.66 -1.16 21.53
N PRO A 8 0.47 -1.60 22.79
CA PRO A 8 -0.67 -2.42 23.21
C PRO A 8 -2.01 -1.67 23.13
N ASP A 9 -2.01 -0.35 23.33
CA ASP A 9 -3.20 0.49 23.20
C ASP A 9 -2.89 1.75 22.36
N PRO A 10 -2.94 1.62 21.02
CA PRO A 10 -2.70 2.75 20.13
C PRO A 10 -3.67 3.90 20.37
N LYS A 11 -4.94 3.60 20.70
CA LYS A 11 -5.97 4.62 20.90
C LYS A 11 -5.67 5.52 22.10
N SER A 12 -5.17 4.94 23.19
CA SER A 12 -4.74 5.73 24.34
C SER A 12 -3.48 6.56 24.02
N LEU A 13 -2.52 6.01 23.28
CA LEU A 13 -1.35 6.77 22.81
C LEU A 13 -1.75 8.02 22.02
N PHE A 14 -2.65 7.89 21.03
CA PHE A 14 -3.10 9.05 20.25
C PHE A 14 -3.86 10.06 21.10
N ARG A 15 -4.68 9.58 22.05
CA ARG A 15 -5.41 10.46 22.98
C ARG A 15 -4.45 11.32 23.80
N ASP A 16 -3.37 10.72 24.31
CA ASP A 16 -2.36 11.43 25.10
C ASP A 16 -1.60 12.43 24.24
N LEU A 17 -1.22 12.06 23.01
CA LEU A 17 -0.58 12.97 22.05
C LEU A 17 -1.49 14.16 21.69
N HIS A 18 -2.77 13.91 21.44
CA HIS A 18 -3.74 14.97 21.17
C HIS A 18 -3.91 15.90 22.37
N ALA A 19 -3.87 15.37 23.61
CA ALA A 19 -4.01 16.16 24.83
C ALA A 19 -2.85 17.16 25.03
N ILE A 20 -1.67 16.88 24.49
CA ILE A 20 -0.51 17.79 24.49
C ILE A 20 -0.36 18.59 23.20
N GLY A 21 -1.35 18.53 22.30
CA GLY A 21 -1.39 19.32 21.06
C GLY A 21 -0.57 18.74 19.90
N PHE A 22 -0.15 17.48 19.99
CA PHE A 22 0.59 16.80 18.92
C PHE A 22 -0.36 15.97 18.05
N ASN A 23 -0.02 15.86 16.76
CA ASN A 23 -0.63 14.92 15.83
C ASN A 23 0.39 13.85 15.46
N ALA A 24 -0.06 12.65 15.13
CA ALA A 24 0.83 11.54 14.80
C ALA A 24 0.61 11.00 13.39
N VAL A 25 1.74 10.81 12.69
CA VAL A 25 1.82 10.25 11.34
C VAL A 25 2.42 8.85 11.42
N TRP A 26 1.79 7.88 10.77
CA TRP A 26 2.27 6.50 10.72
C TRP A 26 2.68 6.09 9.31
N MET A 27 3.75 5.33 9.22
CA MET A 27 4.28 4.85 7.95
C MET A 27 3.55 3.58 7.48
N LEU A 28 3.14 3.53 6.22
CA LEU A 28 2.56 2.36 5.55
C LEU A 28 3.27 2.09 4.23
N ASP A 29 4.00 0.99 4.18
CA ASP A 29 4.70 0.50 2.99
C ASP A 29 3.80 -0.42 2.15
N PRO A 30 4.03 -0.51 0.82
CA PRO A 30 3.21 -1.35 -0.06
C PRO A 30 3.52 -2.85 0.04
N GLY A 31 4.64 -3.23 0.64
CA GLY A 31 5.05 -4.62 0.80
C GLY A 31 4.27 -5.29 1.93
N ILE A 32 3.44 -6.29 1.59
CA ILE A 32 2.69 -7.07 2.56
C ILE A 32 3.43 -8.38 2.81
N LYS A 33 3.79 -8.63 4.07
CA LYS A 33 4.48 -9.86 4.47
C LYS A 33 3.72 -11.09 3.97
N HIS A 34 4.43 -11.96 3.26
CA HIS A 34 3.89 -13.23 2.74
C HIS A 34 3.82 -14.25 3.88
N GLU A 35 2.77 -14.17 4.68
CA GLU A 35 2.58 -14.95 5.90
C GLU A 35 1.11 -15.39 6.04
N PRO A 36 0.79 -16.67 5.81
CA PRO A 36 -0.56 -17.20 6.06
C PRO A 36 -0.98 -17.00 7.51
N GLY A 37 -2.22 -16.56 7.74
CA GLY A 37 -2.73 -16.19 9.05
C GLY A 37 -2.55 -14.71 9.39
N TYR A 38 -1.76 -13.97 8.59
CA TYR A 38 -1.77 -12.52 8.66
C TYR A 38 -2.98 -11.98 7.89
N PHE A 39 -3.97 -11.42 8.61
CA PHE A 39 -5.26 -11.02 8.02
C PHE A 39 -5.16 -10.12 6.76
N VAL A 40 -4.14 -9.27 6.64
CA VAL A 40 -3.95 -8.44 5.43
C VAL A 40 -3.51 -9.31 4.25
N TYR A 41 -2.61 -10.26 4.49
CA TYR A 41 -2.21 -11.22 3.47
C TYR A 41 -3.36 -12.18 3.10
N ASP A 42 -4.10 -12.68 4.09
CA ASP A 42 -5.21 -13.59 3.83
C ASP A 42 -6.33 -12.88 3.05
N SER A 43 -6.77 -11.71 3.52
CA SER A 43 -7.82 -10.95 2.83
C SER A 43 -7.42 -10.47 1.44
N GLY A 44 -6.16 -10.09 1.22
CA GLY A 44 -5.68 -9.72 -0.10
C GLY A 44 -5.63 -10.92 -1.05
N SER A 45 -5.32 -12.11 -0.55
CA SER A 45 -5.34 -13.36 -1.32
C SER A 45 -6.77 -13.77 -1.68
N GLU A 46 -7.71 -13.66 -0.73
CA GLU A 46 -9.14 -13.89 -0.96
C GLU A 46 -9.74 -12.94 -1.99
N ASN A 47 -9.27 -11.68 -2.02
CA ASN A 47 -9.71 -10.66 -2.97
C ASN A 47 -8.88 -10.66 -4.27
N ASP A 48 -7.92 -11.58 -4.40
CA ASP A 48 -7.06 -11.74 -5.57
C ASP A 48 -6.40 -10.40 -5.98
N VAL A 49 -5.80 -9.68 -5.04
CA VAL A 49 -5.31 -8.30 -5.27
C VAL A 49 -3.85 -8.20 -5.69
N TRP A 50 -3.11 -9.31 -5.76
CA TRP A 50 -1.66 -9.29 -5.93
C TRP A 50 -1.21 -9.04 -7.38
N ILE A 51 -0.04 -8.40 -7.52
CA ILE A 51 0.77 -8.43 -8.74
C ILE A 51 1.20 -9.88 -8.99
N LEU A 52 1.15 -10.32 -10.24
CA LEU A 52 1.47 -11.70 -10.61
C LEU A 52 2.80 -11.79 -11.35
N LYS A 53 3.39 -12.97 -11.39
CA LYS A 53 4.46 -13.33 -12.34
C LYS A 53 3.85 -13.86 -13.63
N GLU A 54 4.68 -14.12 -14.65
CA GLU A 54 4.27 -14.74 -15.92
C GLU A 54 3.57 -16.11 -15.73
N ASP A 55 3.91 -16.85 -14.66
CA ASP A 55 3.30 -18.15 -14.32
C ASP A 55 1.93 -18.03 -13.61
N GLY A 56 1.41 -16.80 -13.47
CA GLY A 56 0.13 -16.51 -12.82
C GLY A 56 0.16 -16.57 -11.29
N LYS A 57 1.30 -16.86 -10.66
CA LYS A 57 1.44 -16.86 -9.19
C LYS A 57 1.74 -15.45 -8.67
N PRO A 58 1.40 -15.13 -7.42
CA PRO A 58 1.79 -13.86 -6.80
C PRO A 58 3.29 -13.61 -6.91
N PHE A 59 3.64 -12.37 -7.25
CA PHE A 59 5.01 -11.92 -7.19
C PHE A 59 5.45 -11.76 -5.73
N ILE A 60 6.58 -12.39 -5.40
CA ILE A 60 7.21 -12.33 -4.09
C ILE A 60 8.53 -11.58 -4.24
N GLY A 61 8.67 -10.46 -3.55
CA GLY A 61 9.91 -9.69 -3.44
C GLY A 61 10.37 -9.61 -1.99
N GLU A 62 11.68 -9.46 -1.78
CA GLU A 62 12.23 -9.27 -0.43
C GLU A 62 12.40 -7.79 -0.10
N VAL A 63 11.80 -7.36 1.00
CA VAL A 63 11.90 -6.02 1.60
C VAL A 63 12.05 -6.13 3.13
N TRP A 64 11.75 -5.07 3.89
CA TRP A 64 12.01 -4.99 5.34
C TRP A 64 11.60 -6.21 6.19
N PRO A 65 10.38 -6.80 6.04
CA PRO A 65 9.97 -7.94 6.86
C PRO A 65 10.33 -9.29 6.21
N GLY A 66 11.18 -9.30 5.19
CA GLY A 66 11.51 -10.49 4.39
C GLY A 66 10.59 -10.65 3.16
N PRO A 67 10.15 -11.87 2.83
CA PRO A 67 9.30 -12.14 1.68
C PRO A 67 7.96 -11.39 1.76
N CYS A 68 7.66 -10.58 0.74
CA CYS A 68 6.44 -9.81 0.62
C CYS A 68 5.76 -9.99 -0.72
N VAL A 69 4.45 -9.91 -0.71
CA VAL A 69 3.60 -9.70 -1.89
C VAL A 69 3.25 -8.22 -2.02
N PHE A 70 2.87 -7.82 -3.22
CA PHE A 70 2.60 -6.43 -3.57
C PHE A 70 1.20 -6.32 -4.19
N PRO A 71 0.31 -5.45 -3.67
CA PRO A 71 -1.00 -5.23 -4.26
C PRO A 71 -0.89 -4.57 -5.64
N ASP A 72 -1.70 -5.02 -6.59
CA ASP A 72 -1.80 -4.42 -7.92
C ASP A 72 -2.76 -3.22 -7.90
N TYR A 73 -2.25 -2.04 -7.53
CA TYR A 73 -3.04 -0.80 -7.42
C TYR A 73 -3.58 -0.27 -8.76
N THR A 74 -3.16 -0.86 -9.90
CA THR A 74 -3.75 -0.56 -11.22
C THR A 74 -5.20 -1.03 -11.32
N ARG A 75 -5.70 -1.79 -10.34
CA ARG A 75 -7.07 -2.29 -10.28
C ARG A 75 -7.92 -1.55 -9.27
N GLN A 76 -9.12 -1.14 -9.67
CA GLN A 76 -10.07 -0.47 -8.78
C GLN A 76 -10.43 -1.33 -7.56
N GLN A 77 -10.55 -2.65 -7.74
CA GLN A 77 -10.81 -3.60 -6.65
C GLN A 77 -9.71 -3.55 -5.60
N THR A 78 -8.44 -3.55 -6.01
CA THR A 78 -7.28 -3.46 -5.11
C THR A 78 -7.26 -2.13 -4.37
N ARG A 79 -7.49 -1.01 -5.08
CA ARG A 79 -7.57 0.33 -4.47
C ARG A 79 -8.67 0.40 -3.41
N SER A 80 -9.84 -0.18 -3.70
CA SER A 80 -10.98 -0.23 -2.78
C SER A 80 -10.70 -1.10 -1.56
N TRP A 81 -10.04 -2.24 -1.75
CA TRP A 81 -9.60 -3.12 -0.66
C TRP A 81 -8.60 -2.39 0.26
N TRP A 82 -7.61 -1.72 -0.31
CA TRP A 82 -6.63 -0.94 0.44
C TRP A 82 -7.28 0.21 1.23
N ALA A 83 -8.19 0.96 0.61
CA ALA A 83 -8.91 2.06 1.26
C ALA A 83 -9.70 1.59 2.49
N LYS A 84 -10.29 0.39 2.47
CA LYS A 84 -10.97 -0.19 3.63
C LYS A 84 -10.00 -0.50 4.77
N LEU A 85 -8.84 -1.09 4.46
CA LEU A 85 -7.79 -1.34 5.46
C LEU A 85 -7.29 -0.04 6.09
N VAL A 86 -7.07 0.98 5.27
CA VAL A 86 -6.66 2.31 5.74
C VAL A 86 -7.73 2.95 6.61
N LYS A 87 -9.02 2.82 6.23
CA LYS A 87 -10.13 3.32 7.04
C LYS A 87 -10.10 2.71 8.45
N ASP A 88 -9.99 1.40 8.53
CA ASP A 88 -9.97 0.68 9.81
C ASP A 88 -8.71 1.01 10.62
N PHE A 89 -7.57 1.19 9.95
CA PHE A 89 -6.32 1.61 10.58
C PHE A 89 -6.43 3.02 11.20
N VAL A 90 -6.96 3.99 10.45
CA VAL A 90 -7.15 5.38 10.89
C VAL A 90 -8.13 5.48 12.06
N SER A 91 -9.10 4.56 12.16
CA SER A 91 -10.03 4.48 13.29
C SER A 91 -9.34 4.30 14.66
N ASN A 92 -8.05 3.96 14.68
CA ASN A 92 -7.25 3.91 15.90
C ASN A 92 -6.78 5.28 16.41
N GLY A 93 -7.02 6.37 15.68
CA GLY A 93 -6.64 7.74 16.09
C GLY A 93 -5.47 8.34 15.32
N VAL A 94 -5.03 7.68 14.24
CA VAL A 94 -3.95 8.16 13.36
C VAL A 94 -4.40 9.44 12.64
N ASP A 95 -3.58 10.49 12.66
CA ASP A 95 -3.90 11.78 12.02
C ASP A 95 -3.38 11.88 10.58
N GLY A 96 -2.32 11.14 10.26
CA GLY A 96 -1.69 11.16 8.95
C GLY A 96 -1.01 9.85 8.58
N ILE A 97 -0.83 9.62 7.29
CA ILE A 97 -0.13 8.44 6.77
C ILE A 97 1.04 8.88 5.90
N TRP A 98 2.18 8.22 6.07
CA TRP A 98 3.32 8.32 5.17
C TRP A 98 3.44 7.03 4.36
N ASN A 99 3.23 7.10 3.06
CA ASN A 99 3.53 6.01 2.13
C ASN A 99 5.00 6.08 1.70
N ASP A 100 5.81 5.17 2.21
CA ASP A 100 7.21 5.02 1.84
C ASP A 100 7.43 3.77 0.97
N MET A 101 8.61 3.68 0.36
CA MET A 101 9.04 2.52 -0.43
C MET A 101 8.09 2.16 -1.58
N ASN A 102 7.38 3.14 -2.11
CA ASN A 102 6.27 2.97 -3.04
C ASN A 102 6.62 3.09 -4.53
N GLU A 103 7.90 3.00 -4.87
CA GLU A 103 8.36 2.87 -6.26
C GLU A 103 7.96 1.56 -6.96
N PRO A 104 7.67 0.40 -6.32
CA PRO A 104 8.07 -0.12 -5.02
C PRO A 104 9.55 -0.55 -5.01
N ALA A 105 10.26 -0.24 -3.92
CA ALA A 105 11.66 -0.60 -3.77
C ALA A 105 11.82 -2.06 -3.30
N ILE A 106 12.62 -2.85 -4.03
CA ILE A 106 12.83 -4.29 -3.79
C ILE A 106 14.32 -4.55 -3.57
N PHE A 107 14.70 -5.19 -2.47
CA PHE A 107 16.11 -5.24 -2.06
C PHE A 107 16.95 -6.21 -2.89
N LYS A 108 16.39 -7.35 -3.31
CA LYS A 108 17.17 -8.45 -3.93
C LYS A 108 17.06 -8.57 -5.45
N VAL A 109 16.48 -7.58 -6.13
CA VAL A 109 16.43 -7.54 -7.60
C VAL A 109 17.43 -6.54 -8.14
N VAL A 110 18.04 -6.85 -9.30
CA VAL A 110 19.14 -6.07 -9.91
C VAL A 110 18.76 -4.61 -10.13
N THR A 111 17.53 -4.37 -10.57
CA THR A 111 17.00 -3.03 -10.87
C THR A 111 16.45 -2.32 -9.62
N LYS A 112 16.39 -3.00 -8.47
CA LYS A 112 15.78 -2.53 -7.21
C LYS A 112 14.29 -2.15 -7.31
N ILE A 113 13.64 -2.52 -8.40
CA ILE A 113 12.22 -2.30 -8.68
C ILE A 113 11.57 -3.60 -9.16
N THR A 114 10.25 -3.63 -9.26
CA THR A 114 9.50 -4.79 -9.75
C THR A 114 10.00 -5.24 -11.13
N PRO A 115 10.21 -6.56 -11.37
CA PRO A 115 10.65 -7.05 -12.68
C PRO A 115 9.68 -6.70 -13.81
N GLU A 116 10.21 -6.29 -14.96
CA GLU A 116 9.46 -5.90 -16.17
C GLU A 116 8.48 -6.95 -16.71
N ARG A 117 8.74 -8.22 -16.40
CA ARG A 117 7.94 -9.39 -16.83
C ARG A 117 6.73 -9.67 -15.95
N ASN A 118 6.64 -9.03 -14.78
CA ASN A 118 5.48 -9.22 -13.92
C ASN A 118 4.21 -8.75 -14.61
N ILE A 119 3.07 -9.28 -14.20
CA ILE A 119 1.78 -9.08 -14.85
C ILE A 119 0.90 -8.23 -13.94
N HIS A 120 0.41 -7.15 -14.51
CA HIS A 120 -0.61 -6.27 -13.95
C HIS A 120 -1.92 -6.51 -14.67
N ARG A 121 -3.02 -6.50 -13.92
CA ARG A 121 -4.36 -6.78 -14.45
C ARG A 121 -5.21 -5.52 -14.37
N GLY A 122 -4.63 -4.40 -14.79
CA GLY A 122 -5.17 -3.07 -14.56
C GLY A 122 -6.52 -2.85 -15.22
N ASP A 123 -7.23 -1.83 -14.73
CA ASP A 123 -8.49 -1.39 -15.32
C ASP A 123 -8.26 -0.98 -16.79
N THR A 124 -9.27 -1.11 -17.65
CA THR A 124 -9.14 -0.81 -19.10
C THR A 124 -8.67 0.62 -19.36
N GLU A 125 -9.11 1.56 -18.53
CA GLU A 125 -8.70 2.98 -18.55
C GLU A 125 -7.22 3.22 -18.24
N LEU A 126 -6.57 2.25 -17.58
CA LEU A 126 -5.15 2.26 -17.24
C LEU A 126 -4.31 1.35 -18.14
N GLY A 127 -4.89 0.79 -19.23
CA GLY A 127 -4.16 -0.05 -20.19
C GLY A 127 -4.46 -1.54 -20.12
N GLY A 128 -5.29 -2.00 -19.18
CA GLY A 128 -5.76 -3.39 -19.13
C GLY A 128 -4.73 -4.42 -18.63
N HIS A 129 -4.93 -5.69 -19.01
CA HIS A 129 -4.01 -6.77 -18.65
C HIS A 129 -2.71 -6.67 -19.42
N GLN A 130 -1.63 -6.25 -18.77
CA GLN A 130 -0.34 -5.97 -19.40
C GLN A 130 0.83 -6.36 -18.50
N ASN A 131 2.01 -6.51 -19.09
CA ASN A 131 3.23 -6.69 -18.30
C ASN A 131 3.66 -5.38 -17.62
N HIS A 132 4.52 -5.50 -16.62
CA HIS A 132 5.06 -4.38 -15.87
C HIS A 132 5.79 -3.42 -16.79
N SER A 133 6.47 -3.91 -17.83
CA SER A 133 7.13 -3.04 -18.81
C SER A 133 6.17 -2.15 -19.60
N HIS A 134 4.93 -2.55 -19.88
CA HIS A 134 3.94 -1.65 -20.48
C HIS A 134 3.71 -0.42 -19.59
N TYR A 135 3.55 -0.68 -18.29
CA TYR A 135 3.38 0.38 -17.34
C TYR A 135 4.69 1.15 -17.08
N HIS A 136 5.86 0.50 -17.20
CA HIS A 136 7.20 1.03 -16.91
C HIS A 136 7.85 1.80 -18.08
N ASN A 137 7.51 1.44 -19.33
CA ASN A 137 8.00 2.08 -20.56
C ASN A 137 7.29 3.41 -20.85
N VAL A 138 6.12 3.63 -20.25
CA VAL A 138 5.78 4.97 -19.81
C VAL A 138 6.64 5.16 -18.57
N SER A 139 7.61 6.07 -18.54
CA SER A 139 8.58 6.30 -17.43
C SER A 139 7.92 6.76 -16.10
N SER A 140 6.80 6.16 -15.79
CA SER A 140 5.71 6.58 -14.94
C SER A 140 5.21 5.40 -14.13
N PHE A 141 5.56 4.12 -14.35
CA PHE A 141 5.04 3.08 -13.43
C PHE A 141 5.41 3.30 -11.96
N PRO A 142 6.69 3.47 -11.57
CA PRO A 142 6.99 3.69 -10.16
C PRO A 142 6.26 4.91 -9.59
N ILE A 143 5.98 5.87 -10.46
CA ILE A 143 5.30 7.12 -10.15
C ILE A 143 3.77 6.93 -10.05
N VAL A 144 3.15 6.19 -10.97
CA VAL A 144 1.71 5.89 -11.07
C VAL A 144 1.34 4.90 -9.99
N TYR A 145 2.16 3.88 -9.76
CA TYR A 145 1.98 2.94 -8.66
C TYR A 145 2.03 3.68 -7.32
N GLY A 146 3.05 4.52 -7.10
CA GLY A 146 3.14 5.37 -5.91
C GLY A 146 1.95 6.33 -5.76
N MET A 147 1.52 6.97 -6.84
CA MET A 147 0.34 7.84 -6.89
C MET A 147 -0.95 7.07 -6.59
N LEU A 148 -1.14 5.88 -7.13
CA LEU A 148 -2.34 5.06 -6.91
C LEU A 148 -2.40 4.56 -5.46
N ILE A 149 -1.26 4.27 -4.85
CA ILE A 149 -1.18 3.99 -3.40
C ILE A 149 -1.61 5.23 -2.62
N ALA A 150 -0.98 6.37 -2.86
CA ALA A 150 -1.27 7.62 -2.15
C ALA A 150 -2.75 8.02 -2.29
N ARG A 151 -3.32 7.88 -3.49
CA ARG A 151 -4.74 8.10 -3.77
C ARG A 151 -5.63 7.14 -2.98
N SER A 152 -5.31 5.84 -2.99
CA SER A 152 -6.10 4.83 -2.26
C SER A 152 -6.04 5.06 -0.74
N THR A 153 -4.88 5.45 -0.23
CA THR A 153 -4.69 5.87 1.17
C THR A 153 -5.53 7.10 1.50
N TYR A 154 -5.49 8.14 0.65
CA TYR A 154 -6.29 9.34 0.81
C TYR A 154 -7.80 9.03 0.85
N GLU A 155 -8.27 8.20 -0.08
CA GLU A 155 -9.67 7.75 -0.13
C GLU A 155 -10.07 7.00 1.15
N GLY A 156 -9.22 6.09 1.64
CA GLY A 156 -9.44 5.38 2.91
C GLY A 156 -9.51 6.29 4.13
N MET A 157 -8.60 7.28 4.22
CA MET A 157 -8.63 8.29 5.29
C MET A 157 -9.92 9.13 5.25
N LYS A 158 -10.36 9.54 4.05
CA LYS A 158 -11.61 10.28 3.86
C LYS A 158 -12.84 9.45 4.25
N MET A 159 -12.80 8.14 4.04
CA MET A 159 -13.86 7.21 4.48
C MET A 159 -13.91 7.06 6.01
N ALA A 160 -12.78 7.25 6.72
CA ALA A 160 -12.71 7.14 8.17
C ALA A 160 -13.21 8.41 8.87
N SER A 161 -12.92 9.58 8.32
CA SER A 161 -13.33 10.87 8.87
C SER A 161 -13.85 11.78 7.77
N GLY A 162 -15.17 11.97 7.72
CA GLY A 162 -15.81 12.86 6.75
C GLY A 162 -15.53 14.34 6.97
N GLU A 163 -15.08 14.72 8.17
CA GLU A 163 -14.89 16.12 8.58
C GLU A 163 -13.42 16.56 8.62
N ARG A 164 -12.48 15.63 8.85
CA ARG A 164 -11.05 15.95 8.88
C ARG A 164 -10.43 15.80 7.50
N ARG A 165 -9.57 16.76 7.13
CA ARG A 165 -8.80 16.68 5.88
C ARG A 165 -7.72 15.59 6.02
N PRO A 166 -7.65 14.61 5.11
CA PRO A 166 -6.57 13.63 5.11
C PRO A 166 -5.20 14.28 4.93
N PHE A 167 -4.20 13.79 5.67
CA PHE A 167 -2.79 14.09 5.44
C PHE A 167 -2.08 12.81 4.96
N VAL A 168 -1.67 12.79 3.69
CA VAL A 168 -0.90 11.69 3.10
C VAL A 168 0.40 12.24 2.54
N LEU A 169 1.52 11.79 3.09
CA LEU A 169 2.85 12.03 2.53
C LEU A 169 3.23 10.83 1.67
N THR A 170 3.76 11.05 0.47
CA THR A 170 4.22 9.97 -0.42
C THR A 170 5.64 10.24 -0.89
N ARG A 171 6.48 9.19 -0.97
CA ARG A 171 7.84 9.34 -1.51
C ARG A 171 7.84 9.41 -3.04
N ALA A 172 7.13 8.50 -3.70
CA ALA A 172 6.90 8.54 -5.16
C ALA A 172 5.56 9.22 -5.50
N GLY A 173 5.54 10.11 -6.49
CA GLY A 173 4.34 10.83 -6.95
C GLY A 173 4.49 11.44 -8.34
N PHE A 174 3.36 11.81 -8.97
CA PHE A 174 3.27 12.41 -10.33
C PHE A 174 2.72 13.84 -10.25
N ILE A 175 2.94 14.65 -11.31
CA ILE A 175 2.43 16.03 -11.45
C ILE A 175 1.12 16.01 -12.25
#